data_AF-A0A166TS23-F1
#
_entry.id   AF-A0A166TS23-F1
#
_cell.length_a   1.000
_cell.length_b   1.000
_cell.length_c   1.000
_cell.angle_alpha   90.00
_cell.angle_beta   90.00
_cell.angle_gamma   90.00
#
_symmetry.space_group_name_H-M   'P 1'
#
loop_
_entity.id
_entity.type
_entity.pdbx_description
1 polymer ?
#
loop_
_entity_poly.entity_id
_entity_poly.type
_entity_poly.pdbx_seq_one_letter_code
_entity_poly.pdbx_strand_id
1 'polypeptide(L)'
;MSKRCFWVAYDIDRVVAFTLGRPVGIPDDSIDVEMPLDIDDENITSGGLMSSPRASPTGTPTLMTGFIHAIKLRRLWTKISDNLYPPTTRQCVCGQKATVESLRQELDEWRENTPDQLNYSRSHPLSVFTSRSWFQLAYDHSILLLYRHHMVGSPGSHATPESTGNATVADADTTERALE
;
A
#
# COMPACT_ATOMS: atom_id res chain seq x y z
N MET A 1 -22.52 -11.22 -13.22
CA MET A 1 -21.70 -10.16 -13.88
C MET A 1 -21.43 -8.94 -13.00
N SER A 2 -22.42 -8.38 -12.27
CA SER A 2 -22.22 -7.13 -11.48
C SER A 2 -21.03 -7.16 -10.49
N LYS A 3 -20.84 -8.24 -9.71
CA LYS A 3 -19.71 -8.36 -8.76
C LYS A 3 -18.33 -8.15 -9.42
N ARG A 4 -18.08 -8.79 -10.57
CA ARG A 4 -16.79 -8.66 -11.27
C ARG A 4 -16.55 -7.23 -11.77
N CYS A 5 -17.59 -6.57 -12.26
CA CYS A 5 -17.50 -5.17 -12.70
C CYS A 5 -17.13 -4.23 -11.54
N PHE A 6 -17.75 -4.41 -10.37
CA PHE A 6 -17.40 -3.68 -9.16
C PHE A 6 -15.92 -3.85 -8.80
N TRP A 7 -15.42 -5.09 -8.78
CA TRP A 7 -14.04 -5.37 -8.43
C TRP A 7 -13.02 -4.83 -9.43
N VAL A 8 -13.39 -4.74 -10.72
CA VAL A 8 -12.56 -4.06 -11.74
C VAL A 8 -12.50 -2.56 -11.45
N ALA A 9 -13.62 -1.92 -11.15
CA ALA A 9 -13.65 -0.52 -10.76
C ALA A 9 -12.82 -0.26 -9.49
N TYR A 10 -12.90 -1.16 -8.51
CA TYR A 10 -12.08 -1.14 -7.29
C TYR A 10 -10.58 -1.24 -7.61
N ASP A 11 -10.15 -2.19 -8.46
CA ASP A 11 -8.74 -2.33 -8.85
C ASP A 11 -8.23 -1.06 -9.54
N ILE A 12 -9.00 -0.50 -10.48
CA ILE A 12 -8.66 0.74 -11.18
C ILE A 12 -8.55 1.91 -10.20
N ASP A 13 -9.52 2.08 -9.29
CA ASP A 13 -9.48 3.14 -8.28
C ASP A 13 -8.17 3.08 -7.47
N ARG A 14 -7.80 1.89 -7.00
CA ARG A 14 -6.57 1.67 -6.23
C ARG A 14 -5.31 1.93 -7.05
N VAL A 15 -5.21 1.40 -8.27
CA VAL A 15 -4.06 1.66 -9.14
C VAL A 15 -3.87 3.16 -9.35
N VAL A 16 -4.93 3.87 -9.71
CA VAL A 16 -4.83 5.29 -10.05
C VAL A 16 -4.62 6.12 -8.77
N ALA A 17 -5.18 5.75 -7.63
CA ALA A 17 -4.97 6.46 -6.35
C ALA A 17 -3.51 6.42 -5.91
N PHE A 18 -2.91 5.22 -5.88
CA PHE A 18 -1.52 5.04 -5.46
C PHE A 18 -0.50 5.56 -6.47
N THR A 19 -0.81 5.47 -7.76
CA THR A 19 0.07 6.02 -8.82
C THR A 19 0.11 7.55 -8.76
N LEU A 20 -1.02 8.20 -8.49
CA LEU A 20 -1.11 9.67 -8.46
C LEU A 20 -0.95 10.26 -7.04
N GLY A 21 -0.80 9.43 -6.01
CA GLY A 21 -0.66 9.87 -4.62
C GLY A 21 -1.90 10.58 -4.05
N ARG A 22 -3.11 10.17 -4.48
CA ARG A 22 -4.38 10.70 -3.96
C ARG A 22 -5.09 9.69 -3.04
N PRO A 23 -6.03 10.14 -2.20
CA PRO A 23 -6.92 9.25 -1.47
C PRO A 23 -7.70 8.32 -2.40
N VAL A 24 -7.99 7.12 -1.91
CA VAL A 24 -8.82 6.14 -2.62
C VAL A 24 -10.29 6.59 -2.66
N GLY A 25 -11.00 6.29 -3.76
CA GLY A 25 -12.39 6.70 -3.96
C GLY A 25 -13.42 5.79 -3.30
N ILE A 26 -13.10 4.50 -3.12
CA ILE A 26 -14.01 3.50 -2.55
C ILE A 26 -13.41 2.99 -1.22
N PRO A 27 -13.87 3.43 -0.04
CA PRO A 27 -13.34 2.94 1.24
C PRO A 27 -13.61 1.44 1.45
N ASP A 28 -12.63 0.68 1.95
CA ASP A 28 -12.77 -0.78 2.15
C ASP A 28 -13.94 -1.13 3.09
N ASP A 29 -14.17 -0.35 4.14
CA ASP A 29 -15.24 -0.54 5.12
C ASP A 29 -16.65 -0.30 4.55
N SER A 30 -16.75 0.31 3.36
CA SER A 30 -18.02 0.56 2.68
C SER A 30 -18.39 -0.53 1.67
N ILE A 31 -17.54 -1.55 1.49
CA ILE A 31 -17.72 -2.61 0.50
C ILE A 31 -18.56 -3.74 1.07
N ASP A 32 -19.79 -3.87 0.62
CA ASP A 32 -20.69 -5.01 0.89
C ASP A 32 -20.67 -6.07 -0.22
N VAL A 33 -19.94 -5.82 -1.31
CA VAL A 33 -19.83 -6.72 -2.46
C VAL A 33 -18.87 -7.87 -2.15
N GLU A 34 -19.37 -9.10 -2.19
CA GLU A 34 -18.55 -10.31 -2.05
C GLU A 34 -17.46 -10.43 -3.12
N MET A 35 -16.32 -11.04 -2.77
CA MET A 35 -15.24 -11.35 -3.72
C MET A 35 -15.76 -12.13 -4.94
N PRO A 36 -15.18 -11.92 -6.14
CA PRO A 36 -15.61 -12.65 -7.31
C PRO A 36 -15.23 -14.13 -7.19
N LEU A 37 -16.10 -15.01 -7.70
CA LEU A 37 -15.84 -16.44 -7.72
C LEU A 37 -14.67 -16.77 -8.65
N ASP A 38 -13.79 -17.66 -8.17
CA ASP A 38 -12.66 -18.21 -8.92
C ASP A 38 -13.15 -19.31 -9.87
N ILE A 39 -13.78 -18.89 -10.98
CA ILE A 39 -14.40 -19.76 -11.98
C ILE A 39 -14.28 -19.12 -13.38
N ASP A 40 -14.04 -19.92 -14.41
CA ASP A 40 -14.01 -19.43 -15.80
C ASP A 40 -15.41 -19.03 -16.29
N ASP A 41 -15.46 -18.01 -17.16
CA ASP A 41 -16.69 -17.41 -17.69
C ASP A 41 -17.57 -18.43 -18.42
N GLU A 42 -16.96 -19.40 -19.10
CA GLU A 42 -17.65 -20.49 -19.81
C GLU A 42 -18.52 -21.35 -18.88
N ASN A 43 -18.20 -21.38 -17.59
CA ASN A 43 -18.93 -22.15 -16.58
C ASN A 43 -20.01 -21.33 -15.86
N ILE A 44 -20.20 -20.05 -16.22
CA ILE A 44 -21.25 -19.19 -15.65
C ILE A 44 -22.36 -19.04 -16.69
N THR A 45 -23.52 -19.63 -16.40
CA THR A 45 -24.69 -19.58 -17.30
C THR A 45 -25.90 -18.94 -16.60
N SER A 46 -26.94 -18.60 -17.36
CA SER A 46 -28.21 -18.13 -16.80
C SER A 46 -28.91 -19.19 -15.93
N GLY A 47 -28.63 -20.47 -16.17
CA GLY A 47 -29.14 -21.59 -15.38
C GLY A 47 -28.33 -21.90 -14.12
N GLY A 48 -27.25 -21.16 -13.87
CA GLY A 48 -26.36 -21.36 -12.72
C GLY A 48 -24.92 -21.71 -13.09
N LEU A 49 -24.18 -22.22 -12.11
CA LEU A 49 -22.79 -22.62 -12.27
C LEU A 49 -22.71 -24.04 -12.84
N MET A 50 -21.95 -24.22 -13.92
CA MET A 50 -21.71 -25.53 -14.54
C MET A 50 -20.57 -26.31 -13.88
N SER A 51 -19.75 -25.63 -13.07
CA SER A 51 -18.70 -26.24 -12.27
C SER A 51 -18.56 -25.52 -10.92
N SER A 52 -17.98 -26.21 -9.95
CA SER A 52 -17.69 -25.62 -8.65
C SER A 52 -16.55 -24.61 -8.77
N PRO A 53 -16.67 -23.40 -8.17
CA PRO A 53 -15.57 -22.47 -8.09
C PRO A 53 -14.35 -23.10 -7.42
N ARG A 54 -13.15 -22.72 -7.85
CA ARG A 54 -11.89 -23.16 -7.25
C ARG A 54 -11.85 -22.71 -5.78
N ALA A 55 -11.77 -23.68 -4.88
CA ALA A 55 -11.73 -23.47 -3.44
C ALA A 55 -10.33 -23.66 -2.82
N SER A 56 -9.45 -24.40 -3.49
CA SER A 56 -8.10 -24.70 -2.99
C SER A 56 -7.02 -24.01 -3.83
N PRO A 57 -5.98 -23.43 -3.20
CA PRO A 57 -4.78 -22.95 -3.90
C PRO A 57 -4.09 -24.03 -4.74
N THR A 58 -4.22 -25.30 -4.38
CA THR A 58 -3.65 -26.44 -5.13
C THR A 58 -4.47 -26.86 -6.35
N GLY A 59 -5.69 -26.33 -6.50
CA GLY A 59 -6.52 -26.59 -7.67
C GLY A 59 -6.04 -25.83 -8.90
N THR A 60 -6.40 -26.31 -10.10
CA THR A 60 -6.03 -25.68 -11.38
C THR A 60 -6.52 -24.22 -11.45
N PRO A 61 -5.62 -23.24 -11.66
CA PRO A 61 -6.02 -21.84 -11.78
C PRO A 61 -7.01 -21.59 -12.93
N THR A 62 -7.94 -20.67 -12.69
CA THR A 62 -8.89 -20.13 -13.67
C THR A 62 -8.39 -18.78 -14.18
N LEU A 63 -9.05 -18.21 -15.20
CA LEU A 63 -8.77 -16.86 -15.67
C LEU A 63 -9.05 -15.79 -14.60
N MET A 64 -9.91 -16.07 -13.61
CA MET A 64 -10.18 -15.17 -12.49
C MET A 64 -9.16 -15.26 -11.36
N THR A 65 -8.42 -16.37 -11.25
CA THR A 65 -7.49 -16.61 -10.14
C THR A 65 -6.48 -15.46 -9.98
N GLY A 66 -5.87 -15.03 -11.08
CA GLY A 66 -4.87 -13.96 -11.06
C GLY A 66 -5.46 -12.59 -10.66
N PHE A 67 -6.67 -12.29 -11.15
CA PHE A 67 -7.37 -11.06 -10.81
C PHE A 67 -7.79 -11.03 -9.33
N ILE A 68 -8.29 -12.14 -8.79
CA ILE A 68 -8.58 -12.30 -7.36
C ILE A 68 -7.32 -12.08 -6.53
N HIS A 69 -6.19 -12.62 -6.97
CA HIS A 69 -4.90 -12.41 -6.30
C HIS A 69 -4.46 -10.94 -6.34
N ALA A 70 -4.68 -10.23 -7.46
CA ALA A 70 -4.40 -8.80 -7.58
C ALA A 70 -5.27 -7.96 -6.63
N ILE A 71 -6.57 -8.26 -6.49
CA ILE A 71 -7.46 -7.56 -5.54
C ILE A 71 -6.93 -7.67 -4.11
N LYS A 72 -6.43 -8.85 -3.70
CA LYS A 72 -5.83 -9.05 -2.38
C LYS A 72 -4.64 -8.11 -2.17
N LEU A 73 -3.80 -7.91 -3.18
CA LEU A 73 -2.71 -6.93 -3.12
C LEU A 73 -3.22 -5.50 -2.96
N ARG A 74 -4.29 -5.12 -3.67
CA ARG A 74 -4.88 -3.77 -3.56
C ARG A 74 -5.42 -3.48 -2.16
N ARG A 75 -5.95 -4.48 -1.48
CA ARG A 75 -6.32 -4.37 -0.06
C ARG A 75 -5.09 -4.18 0.83
N LEU A 76 -3.99 -4.90 0.57
CA LEU A 76 -2.72 -4.65 1.27
C LEU A 76 -2.19 -3.23 1.03
N TRP A 77 -2.33 -2.68 -0.18
CA TRP A 77 -1.96 -1.29 -0.46
C TRP A 77 -2.75 -0.31 0.42
N THR A 78 -4.07 -0.50 0.50
CA THR A 78 -4.95 0.31 1.37
C THR A 78 -4.52 0.21 2.83
N LYS A 79 -4.27 -1.01 3.32
CA LYS A 79 -3.77 -1.26 4.67
C LYS A 79 -2.42 -0.56 4.94
N ILE A 80 -1.49 -0.58 3.98
CA ILE A 80 -0.23 0.17 4.04
C ILE A 80 -0.51 1.68 4.16
N SER A 81 -1.41 2.21 3.32
CA SER A 81 -1.80 3.62 3.34
C SER A 81 -2.37 4.04 4.69
N ASP A 82 -3.34 3.30 5.21
CA ASP A 82 -4.05 3.65 6.43
C ASP A 82 -3.16 3.62 7.68
N ASN A 83 -2.19 2.69 7.71
CA ASN A 83 -1.27 2.55 8.84
C ASN A 83 -0.09 3.53 8.80
N LEU A 84 0.39 3.91 7.61
CA LEU A 84 1.62 4.70 7.45
C LEU A 84 1.38 6.14 7.00
N TYR A 85 0.20 6.45 6.46
CA TYR A 85 -0.17 7.78 5.95
C TYR A 85 -1.55 8.24 6.47
N PRO A 86 -1.80 8.23 7.80
CA PRO A 86 -3.09 8.64 8.31
C PRO A 86 -3.32 10.14 8.06
N PRO A 87 -4.55 10.55 7.73
CA PRO A 87 -4.89 11.95 7.44
C PRO A 87 -4.78 12.89 8.65
N THR A 88 -4.58 12.37 9.87
CA THR A 88 -4.40 13.16 11.09
C THR A 88 -3.05 12.86 11.74
N THR A 89 -2.27 13.91 12.02
CA THR A 89 -0.90 13.91 12.57
C THR A 89 -0.79 13.33 13.98
N ARG A 90 -1.08 12.05 14.16
CA ARG A 90 -0.88 11.32 15.42
C ARG A 90 -0.12 10.02 15.18
N GLN A 91 1.03 10.08 14.50
CA GLN A 91 1.96 8.96 14.58
C GLN A 91 2.72 9.06 15.91
N CYS A 92 2.46 8.13 16.83
CA CYS A 92 3.54 7.73 17.73
C CYS A 92 4.60 7.06 16.87
N VAL A 93 5.85 7.52 16.94
CA VAL A 93 7.00 6.84 16.32
C VAL A 93 7.20 5.44 16.95
N CYS A 94 6.67 5.24 18.17
CA CYS A 94 6.58 3.94 18.81
C CYS A 94 5.62 3.00 18.06
N GLY A 95 6.12 1.84 17.60
CA GLY A 95 5.32 0.81 16.95
C GLY A 95 5.34 0.81 15.41
N GLN A 96 5.77 1.90 14.77
CA GLN A 96 5.83 1.97 13.29
C GLN A 96 6.72 0.87 12.69
N LYS A 97 7.84 0.54 13.35
CA LYS A 97 8.73 -0.54 12.93
C LYS A 97 8.02 -1.91 12.93
N ALA A 98 7.32 -2.23 14.02
CA ALA A 98 6.59 -3.50 14.14
C ALA A 98 5.45 -3.59 13.12
N THR A 99 4.73 -2.48 12.88
CA THR A 99 3.69 -2.41 11.83
C THR A 99 4.29 -2.62 10.43
N VAL A 100 5.43 -2.00 10.12
CA VAL A 100 6.11 -2.19 8.84
C VAL A 100 6.58 -3.63 8.66
N GLU A 101 7.12 -4.27 9.72
CA GLU A 101 7.52 -5.68 9.69
C GLU A 101 6.32 -6.61 9.47
N SER A 102 5.19 -6.36 10.13
CA SER A 102 3.94 -7.12 9.91
C SER A 102 3.43 -6.97 8.47
N LEU A 103 3.38 -5.74 7.94
CA LEU A 103 2.95 -5.50 6.56
C LEU A 103 3.90 -6.11 5.54
N ARG A 104 5.21 -6.12 5.84
CA ARG A 104 6.21 -6.79 5.03
C ARG A 104 5.95 -8.29 4.97
N GLN A 105 5.70 -8.92 6.12
CA GLN A 105 5.38 -10.34 6.17
C GLN A 105 4.13 -10.66 5.33
N GLU A 106 3.07 -9.87 5.43
CA GLU A 106 1.85 -10.08 4.63
C GLU A 106 2.11 -9.95 3.12
N LEU A 107 3.00 -9.04 2.69
CA LEU A 107 3.42 -8.94 1.29
C LEU A 107 4.24 -10.16 0.83
N ASP A 108 5.12 -10.67 1.69
CA ASP A 108 5.92 -11.85 1.41
C ASP A 108 5.01 -13.09 1.29
N GLU A 109 4.06 -13.26 2.20
CA GLU A 109 3.02 -14.30 2.14
C GLU A 109 2.16 -14.17 0.88
N TRP A 110 1.75 -12.95 0.50
CA TRP A 110 1.03 -12.72 -0.75
C TRP A 110 1.85 -13.15 -1.97
N ARG A 111 3.16 -12.86 -1.98
CA ARG A 111 4.07 -13.24 -3.06
C ARG A 111 4.25 -14.75 -3.13
N GLU A 112 4.43 -15.43 -2.00
CA GLU A 112 4.57 -16.88 -1.93
C GLU A 112 3.31 -17.60 -2.42
N ASN A 113 2.12 -17.03 -2.16
CA ASN A 113 0.85 -17.55 -2.64
C ASN A 113 0.49 -17.13 -4.07
N THR A 114 1.46 -16.61 -4.84
CA THR A 114 1.23 -16.27 -6.24
C THR A 114 0.88 -17.53 -7.03
N PRO A 115 -0.23 -17.55 -7.79
CA PRO A 115 -0.64 -18.73 -8.56
C PRO A 115 0.45 -19.16 -9.55
N ASP A 116 1.01 -20.34 -9.34
CA ASP A 116 1.88 -20.98 -10.31
C ASP A 116 1.06 -21.45 -11.52
N GLN A 117 1.58 -21.26 -12.72
CA GLN A 117 0.99 -21.79 -13.96
C GLN A 117 -0.38 -21.21 -14.35
N LEU A 118 -0.51 -19.88 -14.33
CA LEU A 118 -1.59 -19.26 -15.09
C LEU A 118 -1.37 -19.60 -16.57
N ASN A 119 -2.33 -20.31 -17.15
CA ASN A 119 -2.17 -20.93 -18.45
C ASN A 119 -2.25 -19.84 -19.54
N TYR A 120 -1.12 -19.22 -19.85
CA TYR A 120 -1.01 -18.05 -20.74
C TYR A 120 -1.72 -18.26 -22.08
N SER A 121 -1.68 -19.48 -22.62
CA SER A 121 -2.33 -19.83 -23.89
C SER A 121 -3.86 -19.77 -23.83
N ARG A 122 -4.47 -19.95 -22.66
CA ARG A 122 -5.92 -19.76 -22.45
C ARG A 122 -6.28 -18.34 -22.07
N SER A 123 -5.31 -17.54 -21.62
CA SER A 123 -5.57 -16.15 -21.28
C SER A 123 -5.69 -15.29 -22.53
N HIS A 124 -6.67 -14.39 -22.54
CA HIS A 124 -6.77 -13.38 -23.59
C HIS A 124 -5.45 -12.58 -23.61
N PRO A 125 -4.85 -12.27 -24.77
CA PRO A 125 -3.58 -11.55 -24.88
C PRO A 125 -3.50 -10.18 -24.17
N LEU A 126 -4.63 -9.68 -23.66
CA LEU A 126 -4.73 -8.41 -22.94
C LEU A 126 -4.79 -8.58 -21.41
N SER A 127 -4.86 -9.81 -20.89
CA SER A 127 -4.88 -10.06 -19.45
C SER A 127 -3.47 -9.96 -18.87
N VAL A 128 -3.21 -8.90 -18.11
CA VAL A 128 -1.92 -8.69 -17.42
C VAL A 128 -1.75 -9.56 -16.18
N PHE A 129 -2.87 -10.01 -15.57
CA PHE A 129 -2.90 -10.80 -14.35
C PHE A 129 -2.56 -12.27 -14.54
N THR A 130 -2.03 -12.66 -15.70
CA THR A 130 -1.60 -14.04 -15.98
C THR A 130 -0.09 -14.21 -15.91
N SER A 131 0.66 -13.10 -15.78
CA SER A 131 2.11 -13.12 -15.82
C SER A 131 2.78 -13.14 -14.45
N ARG A 132 3.70 -14.09 -14.26
CA ARG A 132 4.58 -14.13 -13.09
C ARG A 132 5.40 -12.85 -12.97
N SER A 133 5.87 -12.31 -14.10
CA SER A 133 6.61 -11.05 -14.12
C SER A 133 5.75 -9.87 -13.68
N TRP A 134 4.46 -9.90 -13.98
CA TRP A 134 3.53 -8.87 -13.50
C TRP A 134 3.38 -8.92 -11.97
N PHE A 135 3.20 -10.12 -11.39
CA PHE A 135 3.12 -10.26 -9.93
C PHE A 135 4.42 -9.87 -9.23
N GLN A 136 5.57 -10.20 -9.83
CA GLN A 136 6.87 -9.77 -9.30
C GLN A 136 7.00 -8.25 -9.32
N LEU A 137 6.68 -7.60 -10.45
CA LEU A 137 6.69 -6.14 -10.54
C LEU A 137 5.73 -5.49 -9.54
N ALA A 138 4.55 -6.06 -9.36
CA ALA A 138 3.55 -5.58 -8.41
C ALA A 138 4.06 -5.70 -6.96
N TYR A 139 4.72 -6.81 -6.62
CA TYR A 139 5.38 -6.98 -5.32
C TYR A 139 6.48 -5.93 -5.12
N ASP A 140 7.38 -5.77 -6.08
CA ASP A 140 8.51 -4.83 -5.97
C ASP A 140 7.99 -3.38 -5.80
N HIS A 141 6.94 -3.01 -6.54
CA HIS A 141 6.27 -1.73 -6.35
C HIS A 141 5.66 -1.60 -4.94
N SER A 142 5.08 -2.67 -4.39
CA SER A 142 4.51 -2.67 -3.05
C SER A 142 5.57 -2.50 -1.95
N ILE A 143 6.76 -3.08 -2.16
CA ILE A 143 7.92 -2.87 -1.29
C ILE A 143 8.36 -1.40 -1.31
N LEU A 144 8.38 -0.77 -2.49
CA LEU A 144 8.64 0.67 -2.60
C LEU A 144 7.58 1.49 -1.85
N LEU A 145 6.29 1.17 -2.00
CA LEU A 145 5.20 1.85 -1.27
C LEU A 145 5.36 1.71 0.25
N LEU A 146 5.73 0.52 0.73
CA LEU A 146 5.90 0.22 2.16
C LEU A 146 7.04 1.01 2.80
N TYR A 147 8.17 1.20 2.10
CA TYR A 147 9.35 1.87 2.66
C TYR A 147 9.48 3.35 2.25
N ARG A 148 8.61 3.85 1.37
CA ARG A 148 8.66 5.24 0.88
C ARG A 148 8.66 6.27 2.01
N HIS A 149 7.94 6.04 3.11
CA HIS A 149 7.91 6.98 4.24
C HIS A 149 9.27 7.12 4.94
N HIS A 150 10.09 6.07 4.96
CA HIS A 150 11.46 6.15 5.53
C HIS A 150 12.42 6.95 4.65
N MET A 151 12.15 7.07 3.34
CA MET A 151 13.00 7.84 2.43
C MET A 151 12.70 9.34 2.47
N VAL A 152 11.44 9.72 2.71
CA VAL A 152 11.01 11.13 2.80
C VAL A 152 11.09 11.65 4.24
N GLY A 153 11.09 10.77 5.24
CA GLY A 153 11.18 11.07 6.66
C GLY A 153 12.61 11.14 7.20
N SER A 154 13.33 12.21 6.87
CA SER A 154 14.24 12.86 7.82
C SER A 154 14.32 14.34 7.43
N PRO A 155 13.34 15.18 7.85
CA PRO A 155 13.66 16.58 7.99
C PRO A 155 14.76 16.61 9.04
N GLY A 156 15.96 17.01 8.60
CA GLY A 156 17.16 16.93 9.40
C GLY A 156 16.92 17.42 10.81
N SER A 157 17.55 16.72 11.76
CA SER A 157 18.07 17.37 12.95
C SER A 157 18.78 18.65 12.50
N HIS A 158 18.06 19.77 12.49
CA HIS A 158 18.67 21.09 12.50
C HIS A 158 19.33 21.16 13.88
N ALA A 159 20.53 20.61 13.96
CA ALA A 159 21.50 21.02 14.95
C ALA A 159 21.71 22.51 14.70
N THR A 160 21.02 23.36 15.47
CA THR A 160 21.44 24.74 15.67
C THR A 160 22.82 24.68 16.32
N PRO A 161 23.90 25.09 15.65
CA PRO A 161 25.16 25.26 16.34
C PRO A 161 25.00 26.42 17.33
N GLU A 162 25.45 26.19 18.56
CA GLU A 162 25.65 27.22 19.57
C GLU A 162 26.39 28.42 18.96
N SER A 163 25.80 29.61 19.05
CA SER A 163 26.54 30.86 18.96
C SER A 163 26.86 31.29 20.40
N THR A 164 27.95 30.74 20.92
CA THR A 164 28.65 31.29 22.08
C THR A 164 29.50 32.45 21.60
N GLY A 165 29.33 33.62 22.22
CA GLY A 165 30.32 34.70 22.15
C GLY A 165 29.80 36.01 21.59
N ASN A 166 29.07 36.77 22.41
CA ASN A 166 29.21 38.22 22.40
C ASN A 166 29.75 38.63 23.77
N ALA A 167 31.05 38.94 23.79
CA ALA A 167 31.71 39.64 24.86
C ALA A 167 31.13 41.06 24.94
N THR A 168 30.37 41.36 25.98
CA THR A 168 30.02 42.73 26.32
C THR A 168 31.24 43.37 26.97
N VAL A 169 31.77 44.35 26.25
CA VAL A 169 32.83 45.27 26.64
C VAL A 169 32.52 45.89 28.01
N ALA A 170 33.51 45.83 28.90
CA ALA A 170 33.53 46.59 30.14
C ALA A 170 33.56 48.08 29.80
N ASP A 171 32.58 48.84 30.31
CA ASP A 171 32.71 50.28 30.44
C ASP A 171 32.74 50.60 31.93
N ALA A 172 33.90 51.05 32.36
CA ALA A 172 34.20 51.49 33.70
C ALA A 172 34.52 52.98 33.61
N ASP A 173 33.51 53.83 33.80
CA ASP A 173 33.75 55.16 34.36
C ASP A 173 32.43 55.77 34.85
N THR A 174 32.37 56.09 36.14
CA THR A 174 31.67 57.22 36.77
C THR A 174 31.66 56.93 38.27
N THR A 175 32.79 57.20 38.90
CA THR A 175 32.82 57.55 40.31
C THR A 175 32.44 59.02 40.48
N GLU A 176 31.79 59.30 41.61
CA GLU A 176 31.85 60.56 42.35
C GLU A 176 30.79 61.63 42.03
N ARG A 177 29.71 61.62 42.83
CA ARG A 177 29.21 62.84 43.47
C ARG A 177 28.43 62.49 44.74
N ALA A 178 29.10 62.68 45.87
CA ALA A 178 28.47 62.88 47.17
C ALA A 178 28.57 64.38 47.51
N LEU A 179 27.55 64.87 48.22
CA LEU A 179 27.51 66.11 49.01
C LEU A 179 27.43 67.44 48.22
N GLU A 180 26.21 67.96 48.09
CA GLU A 180 25.75 69.25 48.66
C GLU A 180 24.22 69.33 48.59
#